data_AF-A0AAE8JUN3-F1
#
_entry.id   AF-A0AAE8JUN3-F1
#
_cell.length_a   1.000
_cell.length_b   1.000
_cell.length_c   1.000
_cell.angle_alpha   90.00
_cell.angle_beta   90.00
_cell.angle_gamma   90.00
#
_symmetry.space_group_name_H-M   'P 1'
#
loop_
_entity.id
_entity.type
_entity.pdbx_description
1 polymer ?
#
loop_
_entity_poly.entity_id
_entity_poly.type
_entity_poly.pdbx_seq_one_letter_code
_entity_poly.pdbx_strand_id
1 'polypeptide(L)'
;MRAVFFAPALLAAGVTACGSGTSPDLPGSHHATAQAPVMATPDADNAPLRNALRAQHWHLQQASDAHGTALRSLFVDGLPPPVQLDFNDQRIQVSQTCNALGANYSVAQAQVQIGRVVSSRRMCADARRMAQERAASDLLSGRFAVVMDTAAAAPRLTLTRSDGTRLIFGGTPTATTRYGGPGQTLLIEVAADTVPCVSDPTRRCLQIREQTQAGQPATHDWQPFEGTIEGFEHEDGIRNLLRVTRDPAGTDPNAKQVYVLDQMIEASS
;
A
#
# COMPACT_ATOMS: atom_id res chain seq x y z
N MET A 1 -52.19 -21.44 5.83
CA MET A 1 -53.12 -21.25 6.96
C MET A 1 -52.50 -20.25 7.93
N ARG A 2 -53.22 -19.14 8.12
CA ARG A 2 -53.17 -18.12 9.19
C ARG A 2 -51.88 -17.90 10.00
N ALA A 3 -51.30 -16.72 9.79
CA ALA A 3 -50.59 -15.93 10.79
C ALA A 3 -51.53 -15.46 11.90
N VAL A 4 -51.02 -15.24 13.13
CA VAL A 4 -51.40 -14.12 14.03
C VAL A 4 -50.24 -13.86 15.02
N PHE A 5 -49.83 -12.59 15.10
CA PHE A 5 -48.94 -11.93 16.06
C PHE A 5 -49.56 -11.82 17.46
N PHE A 6 -48.78 -11.55 18.52
CA PHE A 6 -49.01 -10.38 19.40
C PHE A 6 -47.90 -10.26 20.46
N ALA A 7 -47.18 -9.14 20.40
CA ALA A 7 -46.44 -8.57 21.52
C ALA A 7 -47.42 -7.85 22.47
N PRO A 8 -46.99 -7.57 23.71
CA PRO A 8 -47.09 -6.18 24.15
C PRO A 8 -45.84 -5.69 24.89
N ALA A 9 -45.50 -4.43 24.62
CA ALA A 9 -44.69 -3.55 25.43
C ALA A 9 -45.61 -2.51 26.10
N LEU A 10 -45.28 -2.06 27.31
CA LEU A 10 -45.47 -0.72 27.90
C LEU A 10 -45.17 -0.84 29.42
N LEU A 11 -44.10 -0.28 30.02
CA LEU A 11 -43.67 1.11 30.30
C LEU A 11 -44.36 1.81 31.48
N ALA A 12 -43.49 2.41 32.32
CA ALA A 12 -43.67 3.49 33.31
C ALA A 12 -44.29 3.12 34.66
N ALA A 13 -43.98 3.75 35.80
CA ALA A 13 -42.94 4.66 36.32
C ALA A 13 -43.33 4.92 37.80
N GLY A 14 -42.40 5.30 38.68
CA GLY A 14 -42.77 5.85 40.01
C GLY A 14 -41.62 5.91 41.01
N VAL A 15 -41.32 7.12 41.49
CA VAL A 15 -40.16 7.53 42.30
C VAL A 15 -40.60 7.82 43.75
N THR A 16 -39.61 7.97 44.64
CA THR A 16 -39.59 8.63 45.98
C THR A 16 -39.73 7.72 47.20
N ALA A 17 -39.16 7.99 48.38
CA ALA A 17 -37.92 8.62 48.85
C ALA A 17 -37.95 8.51 50.40
N CYS A 18 -36.79 8.60 51.05
CA CYS A 18 -36.55 8.90 52.47
C CYS A 18 -36.90 7.86 53.54
N GLY A 19 -35.84 7.45 54.26
CA GLY A 19 -35.92 6.78 55.56
C GLY A 19 -34.54 6.72 56.19
N SER A 20 -34.19 7.77 56.96
CA SER A 20 -32.91 7.95 57.65
C SER A 20 -32.67 6.84 58.67
N GLY A 21 -31.58 6.09 58.50
CA GLY A 21 -31.10 5.11 59.48
C GLY A 21 -29.60 5.30 59.71
N THR A 22 -29.26 6.05 60.75
CA THR A 22 -27.92 6.10 61.34
C THR A 22 -27.66 4.81 62.11
N SER A 23 -26.50 4.16 61.91
CA SER A 23 -25.75 3.32 62.88
C SER A 23 -24.48 2.77 62.20
N PRO A 24 -23.46 2.30 62.93
CA PRO A 24 -22.38 3.09 63.52
C PRO A 24 -21.00 2.73 62.91
N ASP A 25 -20.00 3.56 63.18
CA ASP A 25 -18.59 3.28 62.89
C ASP A 25 -18.13 1.96 63.53
N LEU A 26 -17.57 1.06 62.71
CA LEU A 26 -16.75 -0.07 63.13
C LEU A 26 -15.37 0.08 62.48
N PRO A 27 -14.27 0.07 63.25
CA PRO A 27 -12.93 0.17 62.70
C PRO A 27 -12.45 -1.21 62.23
N GLY A 28 -11.88 -1.25 61.03
CA GLY A 28 -10.99 -2.31 60.59
C GLY A 28 -11.57 -3.23 59.52
N SER A 29 -11.33 -2.87 58.26
CA SER A 29 -11.19 -3.81 57.15
C SER A 29 -10.39 -3.10 56.06
N HIS A 30 -9.12 -3.50 55.89
CA HIS A 30 -8.34 -3.13 54.72
C HIS A 30 -9.02 -3.75 53.49
N HIS A 31 -9.87 -2.99 52.82
CA HIS A 31 -10.34 -3.35 51.49
C HIS A 31 -9.13 -3.29 50.54
N ALA A 32 -8.57 -4.45 50.23
CA ALA A 32 -7.79 -4.62 49.02
C ALA A 32 -8.70 -4.20 47.85
N THR A 33 -8.38 -3.06 47.25
CA THR A 33 -9.02 -2.60 46.02
C THR A 33 -8.76 -3.66 44.95
N ALA A 34 -9.80 -4.43 44.63
CA ALA A 34 -9.82 -5.26 43.43
C ALA A 34 -9.62 -4.32 42.24
N GLN A 35 -8.45 -4.42 41.60
CA GLN A 35 -8.19 -3.71 40.36
C GLN A 35 -9.16 -4.25 39.31
N ALA A 36 -10.03 -3.38 38.83
CA ALA A 36 -10.84 -3.66 37.65
C ALA A 36 -9.91 -4.06 36.50
N PRO A 37 -10.24 -5.10 35.70
CA PRO A 37 -9.43 -5.46 34.55
C PRO A 37 -9.35 -4.23 33.62
N VAL A 38 -8.14 -3.72 33.43
CA VAL A 38 -7.87 -2.69 32.44
C VAL A 38 -8.25 -3.30 31.10
N MET A 39 -9.35 -2.80 30.51
CA MET A 39 -9.71 -3.15 29.14
C MET A 39 -8.48 -2.86 28.28
N ALA A 40 -7.96 -3.88 27.60
CA ALA A 40 -6.82 -3.75 26.72
C ALA A 40 -7.08 -2.57 25.76
N THR A 41 -6.20 -1.58 25.80
CA THR A 41 -6.20 -0.52 24.78
C THR A 41 -6.20 -1.17 23.41
N PRO A 42 -7.05 -0.73 22.47
CA PRO A 42 -6.96 -1.16 21.08
C PRO A 42 -5.50 -1.06 20.64
N ASP A 43 -5.04 -2.12 20.00
CA ASP A 43 -3.66 -2.27 19.55
C ASP A 43 -3.26 -0.99 18.79
N ALA A 44 -2.40 -0.17 19.41
CA ALA A 44 -2.18 1.19 18.97
C ALA A 44 -1.51 1.17 17.59
N ASP A 45 -2.00 2.03 16.70
CA ASP A 45 -1.44 2.21 15.37
C ASP A 45 0.06 2.51 15.44
N ASN A 46 0.88 1.76 14.69
CA ASN A 46 2.32 1.97 14.62
C ASN A 46 2.71 2.79 13.38
N ALA A 47 2.58 4.12 13.49
CA ALA A 47 2.94 5.04 12.41
C ALA A 47 4.42 4.93 11.97
N PRO A 48 5.42 4.81 12.86
CA PRO A 48 6.82 4.57 12.46
C PRO A 48 7.00 3.32 11.59
N LEU A 49 6.42 2.19 11.99
CA LEU A 49 6.46 0.95 11.20
C LEU A 49 5.78 1.16 9.85
N ARG A 50 4.61 1.82 9.82
CA ARG A 50 3.93 2.13 8.56
C ARG A 50 4.83 2.94 7.63
N ASN A 51 5.48 3.98 8.15
CA ASN A 51 6.33 4.86 7.36
C ASN A 51 7.53 4.11 6.78
N ALA A 52 8.16 3.24 7.58
CA ALA A 52 9.27 2.43 7.11
C ALA A 52 8.84 1.37 6.07
N LEU A 53 7.64 0.79 6.19
CA LEU A 53 7.08 -0.08 5.15
C LEU A 53 6.82 0.68 3.83
N ARG A 54 6.29 1.92 3.89
CA ARG A 54 6.04 2.75 2.69
C ARG A 54 7.31 3.31 2.06
N ALA A 55 8.40 3.38 2.80
CA ALA A 55 9.66 3.97 2.31
C ALA A 55 10.33 3.12 1.21
N GLN A 56 9.97 1.84 1.08
CA GLN A 56 10.67 0.89 0.20
C GLN A 56 9.71 0.16 -0.74
N HIS A 57 10.20 -0.18 -1.93
CA HIS A 57 9.69 -1.26 -2.75
C HIS A 57 10.26 -2.58 -2.21
N TRP A 58 9.41 -3.50 -1.74
CA TRP A 58 9.85 -4.75 -1.11
C TRP A 58 9.80 -5.91 -2.09
N HIS A 59 10.97 -6.37 -2.54
CA HIS A 59 11.09 -7.49 -3.48
C HIS A 59 11.36 -8.81 -2.75
N LEU A 60 10.54 -9.83 -3.02
CA LEU A 60 10.65 -11.14 -2.37
C LEU A 60 11.98 -11.82 -2.73
N GLN A 61 12.74 -12.20 -1.70
CA GLN A 61 14.04 -12.88 -1.83
C GLN A 61 13.93 -14.35 -1.41
N GLN A 62 13.19 -14.63 -0.34
CA GLN A 62 13.03 -15.98 0.20
C GLN A 62 11.64 -16.18 0.76
N ALA A 63 11.11 -17.38 0.62
CA ALA A 63 9.84 -17.79 1.20
C ALA A 63 9.91 -19.25 1.63
N SER A 64 9.49 -19.54 2.86
CA SER A 64 9.47 -20.90 3.40
C SER A 64 8.26 -21.12 4.30
N ASP A 65 7.77 -22.36 4.36
CA ASP A 65 6.79 -22.77 5.37
C ASP A 65 7.42 -22.86 6.79
N ALA A 66 6.61 -23.27 7.76
CA ALA A 66 7.03 -23.46 9.16
C ALA A 66 8.12 -24.53 9.35
N HIS A 67 8.26 -25.45 8.40
CA HIS A 67 9.28 -26.51 8.42
C HIS A 67 10.55 -26.11 7.67
N GLY A 68 10.60 -24.89 7.11
CA GLY A 68 11.72 -24.42 6.29
C GLY A 68 11.68 -24.90 4.84
N THR A 69 10.59 -25.56 4.41
CA THR A 69 10.42 -25.96 3.01
C THR A 69 10.20 -24.73 2.15
N ALA A 70 11.00 -24.58 1.09
CA ALA A 70 10.91 -23.43 0.20
C ALA A 70 9.57 -23.38 -0.56
N LEU A 71 8.90 -22.23 -0.51
CA LEU A 71 7.66 -21.95 -1.25
C LEU A 71 7.96 -21.53 -2.69
N ARG A 72 8.43 -22.49 -3.49
CA ARG A 72 8.96 -22.24 -4.84
C ARG A 72 7.95 -21.64 -5.81
N SER A 73 6.65 -21.86 -5.62
CA SER A 73 5.59 -21.33 -6.48
C SER A 73 5.54 -19.80 -6.52
N LEU A 74 6.15 -19.11 -5.55
CA LEU A 74 6.25 -17.65 -5.54
C LEU A 74 7.35 -17.12 -6.47
N PHE A 75 8.17 -18.00 -7.03
CA PHE A 75 9.29 -17.67 -7.91
C PHE A 75 9.05 -18.31 -9.28
N VAL A 76 9.35 -17.56 -10.34
CA VAL A 76 9.28 -18.07 -11.71
C VAL A 76 10.67 -17.95 -12.32
N ASP A 77 11.34 -19.09 -12.49
CA ASP A 77 12.70 -19.14 -13.03
C ASP A 77 12.75 -18.54 -14.44
N GLY A 78 13.78 -17.73 -14.69
CA GLY A 78 14.00 -17.05 -15.97
C GLY A 78 13.12 -15.82 -16.21
N LEU A 79 12.29 -15.41 -15.25
CA LEU A 79 11.46 -14.20 -15.36
C LEU A 79 11.71 -13.21 -14.21
N PRO A 80 12.50 -12.16 -14.42
CA PRO A 80 12.49 -11.01 -13.52
C PRO A 80 11.19 -10.20 -13.70
N PRO A 81 10.77 -9.42 -12.68
CA PRO A 81 11.22 -9.38 -11.28
C PRO A 81 10.43 -10.38 -10.40
N PRO A 82 10.91 -10.64 -9.15
CA PRO A 82 10.15 -11.41 -8.16
C PRO A 82 8.95 -10.62 -7.64
N VAL A 83 8.02 -11.31 -6.95
CA VAL A 83 6.86 -10.68 -6.30
C VAL A 83 7.30 -9.48 -5.48
N GLN A 84 6.66 -8.34 -5.71
CA GLN A 84 6.97 -7.08 -5.04
C GLN A 84 5.77 -6.59 -4.24
N LEU A 85 6.03 -6.05 -3.05
CA LEU A 85 5.03 -5.39 -2.20
C LEU A 85 5.33 -3.89 -2.10
N ASP A 86 4.29 -3.10 -2.32
CA ASP A 86 4.30 -1.65 -2.13
C ASP A 86 3.20 -1.27 -1.15
N PHE A 87 3.55 -0.47 -0.15
CA PHE A 87 2.62 -0.02 0.88
C PHE A 87 2.26 1.45 0.63
N ASN A 88 0.97 1.77 0.65
CA ASN A 88 0.47 3.15 0.79
C ASN A 88 -0.24 3.30 2.15
N ASP A 89 -1.01 4.38 2.38
CA ASP A 89 -1.57 4.65 3.71
C ASP A 89 -2.46 3.54 4.28
N GLN A 90 -3.15 2.77 3.44
CA GLN A 90 -4.14 1.77 3.88
C GLN A 90 -4.13 0.47 3.07
N ARG A 91 -3.43 0.44 1.94
CA ARG A 91 -3.42 -0.70 1.02
C ARG A 91 -2.01 -1.17 0.71
N ILE A 92 -1.92 -2.46 0.50
CA ILE A 92 -0.77 -3.12 -0.12
C ILE A 92 -1.11 -3.34 -1.58
N GLN A 93 -0.18 -3.01 -2.46
CA GLN A 93 -0.18 -3.43 -3.85
C GLN A 93 0.85 -4.53 -4.02
N VAL A 94 0.46 -5.61 -4.71
CA VAL A 94 1.36 -6.70 -5.09
C VAL A 94 1.53 -6.65 -6.59
N SER A 95 2.78 -6.52 -7.02
CA SER A 95 3.15 -6.45 -8.43
C SER A 95 4.09 -7.59 -8.81
N GLN A 96 4.48 -7.65 -10.08
CA GLN A 96 5.35 -8.69 -10.62
C GLN A 96 4.77 -10.10 -10.54
N THR A 97 3.44 -10.19 -10.64
CA THR A 97 2.69 -11.45 -10.86
C THR A 97 1.90 -11.35 -12.18
N CYS A 98 1.09 -12.36 -12.52
CA CYS A 98 0.25 -12.24 -13.70
C CYS A 98 -0.67 -11.01 -13.62
N ASN A 99 -1.40 -10.82 -12.53
CA ASN A 99 -2.20 -9.61 -12.31
C ASN A 99 -1.64 -8.72 -11.21
N ALA A 100 -2.17 -7.50 -11.11
CA ALA A 100 -1.93 -6.68 -9.92
C ALA A 100 -2.87 -7.17 -8.81
N LEU A 101 -2.32 -7.42 -7.62
CA LEU A 101 -3.10 -7.74 -6.44
C LEU A 101 -3.19 -6.55 -5.50
N GLY A 102 -4.27 -6.49 -4.73
CA GLY A 102 -4.46 -5.48 -3.69
C GLY A 102 -5.07 -6.07 -2.43
N ALA A 103 -4.71 -5.53 -1.28
CA ALA A 103 -5.35 -5.82 0.00
C ALA A 103 -5.34 -4.56 0.87
N ASN A 104 -6.34 -4.43 1.75
CA ASN A 104 -6.22 -3.52 2.88
C ASN A 104 -5.23 -4.08 3.91
N TYR A 105 -4.57 -3.21 4.65
CA TYR A 105 -3.74 -3.63 5.78
C TYR A 105 -3.84 -2.67 6.96
N SER A 106 -3.50 -3.16 8.13
CA SER A 106 -3.25 -2.34 9.31
C SER A 106 -1.94 -2.75 9.97
N VAL A 107 -1.36 -1.80 10.72
CA VAL A 107 -0.17 -2.03 11.53
C VAL A 107 -0.49 -1.76 12.99
N ALA A 108 -0.06 -2.65 13.86
CA ALA A 108 -0.13 -2.46 15.30
C ALA A 108 1.10 -3.11 15.93
N GLN A 109 1.76 -2.41 16.86
CA GLN A 109 3.01 -2.87 17.45
C GLN A 109 4.01 -3.32 16.36
N ALA A 110 4.57 -4.53 16.46
CA ALA A 110 5.44 -5.13 15.44
C ALA A 110 4.69 -6.12 14.54
N GLN A 111 3.42 -5.85 14.24
CA GLN A 111 2.57 -6.72 13.42
C GLN A 111 1.94 -5.97 12.26
N VAL A 112 1.78 -6.68 11.15
CA VAL A 112 0.96 -6.28 10.00
C VAL A 112 -0.19 -7.27 9.89
N GLN A 113 -1.41 -6.76 9.87
CA GLN A 113 -2.59 -7.53 9.50
C GLN A 113 -2.93 -7.20 8.05
N ILE A 114 -2.80 -8.18 7.17
CA ILE A 114 -3.21 -8.08 5.77
C ILE A 114 -4.61 -8.69 5.67
N GLY A 115 -5.54 -7.93 5.07
CA GLY A 115 -6.89 -8.40 4.83
C GLY A 115 -6.97 -9.32 3.61
N ARG A 116 -8.17 -9.43 3.04
CA ARG A 116 -8.41 -10.27 1.87
C ARG A 116 -7.69 -9.69 0.65
N VAL A 117 -6.86 -10.50 0.02
CA VAL A 117 -6.23 -10.17 -1.26
C VAL A 117 -7.23 -10.33 -2.40
N VAL A 118 -7.26 -9.34 -3.30
CA VAL A 118 -8.07 -9.31 -4.53
C VAL A 118 -7.17 -9.09 -5.74
N SER A 119 -7.57 -9.62 -6.90
CA SER A 119 -6.81 -9.56 -8.15
C SER A 119 -7.61 -8.89 -9.26
N SER A 120 -6.95 -8.09 -10.11
CA SER A 120 -7.52 -7.74 -11.41
C SER A 120 -7.56 -9.00 -12.28
N ARG A 121 -8.66 -9.31 -12.97
CA ARG A 121 -8.81 -10.63 -13.60
C ARG A 121 -8.37 -10.61 -15.07
N ARG A 122 -7.08 -10.79 -15.35
CA ARG A 122 -6.55 -11.01 -16.72
C ARG A 122 -5.91 -12.39 -16.86
N MET A 123 -5.84 -12.87 -18.09
CA MET A 123 -5.11 -14.07 -18.45
C MET A 123 -3.71 -13.68 -18.94
N CYS A 124 -2.68 -14.33 -18.42
CA CYS A 124 -1.31 -14.18 -18.94
C CYS A 124 -0.95 -15.38 -19.80
N ALA A 125 -0.07 -15.17 -20.79
CA ALA A 125 0.39 -16.24 -21.67
C ALA A 125 1.18 -17.34 -20.92
N ASP A 126 1.96 -16.98 -19.88
CA ASP A 126 2.71 -17.94 -19.07
C ASP A 126 1.87 -18.43 -17.87
N ALA A 127 1.51 -19.72 -17.88
CA ALA A 127 0.77 -20.35 -16.79
C ALA A 127 1.50 -20.32 -15.44
N ARG A 128 2.83 -20.25 -15.42
CA ARG A 128 3.63 -20.15 -14.19
C ARG A 128 3.41 -18.80 -13.50
N ARG A 129 3.20 -17.72 -14.26
CA ARG A 129 2.84 -16.40 -13.70
C ARG A 129 1.46 -16.41 -13.04
N MET A 130 0.51 -17.17 -13.59
CA MET A 130 -0.79 -17.35 -12.96
C MET A 130 -0.70 -18.18 -11.67
N ALA A 131 0.12 -19.24 -11.67
CA ALA A 131 0.37 -20.03 -10.47
C ALA A 131 1.05 -19.20 -9.35
N GLN A 132 2.02 -18.35 -9.73
CA GLN A 132 2.67 -17.41 -8.82
C GLN A 132 1.67 -16.42 -8.22
N GLU A 133 0.81 -15.81 -9.04
CA GLU A 133 -0.24 -14.91 -8.57
C GLU A 133 -1.14 -15.58 -7.54
N ARG A 134 -1.61 -16.80 -7.83
CA ARG A 134 -2.48 -17.56 -6.93
C ARG A 134 -1.79 -17.85 -5.61
N ALA A 135 -0.55 -18.33 -5.67
CA ALA A 135 0.25 -18.60 -4.48
C ALA A 135 0.47 -17.34 -3.64
N ALA A 136 0.75 -16.19 -4.27
CA ALA A 136 0.89 -14.91 -3.57
C ALA A 136 -0.42 -14.47 -2.91
N SER A 137 -1.55 -14.56 -3.62
CA SER A 137 -2.87 -14.21 -3.08
C SER A 137 -3.25 -15.05 -1.87
N ASP A 138 -3.03 -16.37 -1.94
CA ASP A 138 -3.36 -17.30 -0.85
C ASP A 138 -2.44 -17.09 0.36
N LEU A 139 -1.19 -16.71 0.12
CA LEU A 139 -0.19 -16.57 1.19
C LEU A 139 -0.27 -15.25 1.94
N LEU A 140 -0.48 -14.14 1.23
CA LEU A 140 -0.33 -12.80 1.80
C LEU A 140 -1.46 -12.39 2.74
N SER A 141 -2.59 -13.10 2.75
CA SER A 141 -3.68 -12.81 3.71
C SER A 141 -3.32 -13.34 5.10
N GLY A 142 -3.56 -12.53 6.14
CA GLY A 142 -3.39 -12.94 7.54
C GLY A 142 -2.52 -11.99 8.37
N ARG A 143 -2.14 -12.48 9.56
CA ARG A 143 -1.37 -11.73 10.54
C ARG A 143 0.10 -12.11 10.46
N PHE A 144 0.97 -11.11 10.35
CA PHE A 144 2.40 -11.28 10.26
C PHE A 144 3.11 -10.51 11.37
N ALA A 145 3.99 -11.18 12.10
CA ALA A 145 5.03 -10.51 12.87
C ALA A 145 6.06 -9.90 11.90
N VAL A 146 6.51 -8.69 12.21
CA VAL A 146 7.43 -7.92 11.39
C VAL A 146 8.77 -7.80 12.09
N VAL A 147 9.83 -8.14 11.37
CA VAL A 147 11.21 -7.78 11.73
C VAL A 147 11.80 -7.03 10.56
N MET A 148 12.36 -5.85 10.83
CA MET A 148 12.88 -4.98 9.79
C MET A 148 14.26 -4.46 10.18
N ASP A 149 15.17 -4.51 9.23
CA ASP A 149 16.49 -3.90 9.30
C ASP A 149 16.56 -2.82 8.24
N THR A 150 16.38 -1.56 8.64
CA THR A 150 16.47 -0.39 7.76
C THR A 150 17.82 0.32 7.84
N ALA A 151 18.73 -0.14 8.71
CA ALA A 151 20.04 0.48 8.90
C ALA A 151 21.08 -0.07 7.91
N ALA A 152 20.87 -1.27 7.38
CA ALA A 152 21.69 -1.84 6.33
C ALA A 152 21.57 -1.07 5.02
N ALA A 153 22.65 -1.09 4.22
CA ALA A 153 22.68 -0.51 2.86
C ALA A 153 21.60 -1.12 1.93
N ALA A 154 21.19 -2.36 2.20
CA ALA A 154 20.04 -3.00 1.58
C ALA A 154 19.01 -3.31 2.69
N PRO A 155 17.96 -2.47 2.85
CA PRO A 155 16.93 -2.70 3.84
C PRO A 155 16.31 -4.09 3.71
N ARG A 156 16.00 -4.73 4.83
CA ARG A 156 15.44 -6.08 4.87
C ARG A 156 14.16 -6.12 5.66
N LEU A 157 13.13 -6.72 5.09
CA LEU A 157 11.86 -6.98 5.75
C LEU A 157 11.65 -8.48 5.88
N THR A 158 11.38 -8.95 7.10
CA THR A 158 10.92 -10.32 7.36
C THR A 158 9.49 -10.26 7.87
N LEU A 159 8.61 -11.00 7.20
CA LEU A 159 7.24 -11.23 7.64
C LEU A 159 7.09 -12.70 8.06
N THR A 160 6.68 -12.94 9.31
CA THR A 160 6.39 -14.29 9.81
C THR A 160 4.91 -14.39 10.11
N ARG A 161 4.18 -15.20 9.33
CA ARG A 161 2.75 -15.42 9.51
C ARG A 161 2.50 -16.28 10.76
N SER A 162 1.30 -16.17 11.32
CA SER A 162 0.87 -16.94 12.49
C SER A 162 0.97 -18.46 12.34
N ASP A 163 1.00 -19.00 11.12
CA ASP A 163 1.18 -20.42 10.83
C ASP A 163 2.65 -20.85 10.68
N GLY A 164 3.59 -19.94 10.95
CA GLY A 164 5.03 -20.17 10.84
C GLY A 164 5.61 -19.92 9.45
N THR A 165 4.79 -19.57 8.44
CA THR A 165 5.30 -19.17 7.13
C THR A 165 6.18 -17.94 7.25
N ARG A 166 7.35 -17.95 6.62
CA ARG A 166 8.33 -16.87 6.67
C ARG A 166 8.65 -16.33 5.28
N LEU A 167 8.52 -15.02 5.12
CA LEU A 167 8.83 -14.29 3.90
C LEU A 167 9.95 -13.28 4.19
N ILE A 168 10.95 -13.22 3.32
CA ILE A 168 12.05 -12.26 3.41
C ILE A 168 12.10 -11.44 2.14
N PHE A 169 12.12 -10.12 2.30
CA PHE A 169 12.19 -9.14 1.23
C PHE A 169 13.45 -8.30 1.34
N GLY A 170 13.98 -7.89 0.20
CA GLY A 170 14.95 -6.80 0.08
C GLY A 170 14.23 -5.53 -0.34
N GLY A 171 14.56 -4.41 0.31
CA GLY A 171 13.98 -3.10 0.04
C GLY A 171 14.83 -2.28 -0.93
N THR A 172 14.17 -1.56 -1.83
CA THR A 172 14.77 -0.46 -2.58
C THR A 172 14.02 0.84 -2.30
N PRO A 173 14.68 1.99 -2.10
CA PRO A 173 13.99 3.23 -1.77
C PRO A 173 12.98 3.64 -2.84
N THR A 174 11.76 3.99 -2.41
CA THR A 174 10.74 4.60 -3.28
C THR A 174 11.19 5.96 -3.80
N ALA A 175 10.58 6.44 -4.89
CA ALA A 175 10.81 7.80 -5.39
C ALA A 175 10.59 8.87 -4.30
N THR A 176 9.48 8.79 -3.57
CA THR A 176 9.19 9.61 -2.38
C THR A 176 10.33 9.61 -1.36
N THR A 177 10.95 8.45 -1.13
CA THR A 177 12.08 8.35 -0.18
C THR A 177 13.38 8.91 -0.77
N ARG A 178 13.61 8.73 -2.07
CA ARG A 178 14.78 9.29 -2.77
C ARG A 178 14.71 10.82 -2.88
N TYR A 179 13.51 11.37 -3.08
CA TYR A 179 13.30 12.77 -3.43
C TYR A 179 12.64 13.64 -2.34
N GLY A 180 12.25 13.04 -1.21
CA GLY A 180 11.97 13.78 0.03
C GLY A 180 10.58 14.39 0.17
N GLY A 181 9.57 13.90 -0.56
CA GLY A 181 8.20 14.37 -0.40
C GLY A 181 7.19 13.42 -1.03
N PRO A 182 5.89 13.52 -0.71
CA PRO A 182 4.88 12.62 -1.25
C PRO A 182 4.64 12.76 -2.77
N GLY A 183 5.47 13.57 -3.45
CA GLY A 183 5.28 14.01 -4.82
C GLY A 183 3.89 14.60 -5.07
N GLN A 184 3.62 14.90 -6.33
CA GLN A 184 2.27 15.17 -6.81
C GLN A 184 1.94 14.15 -7.89
N THR A 185 0.91 13.34 -7.67
CA THR A 185 0.40 12.44 -8.70
C THR A 185 -0.33 13.23 -9.79
N LEU A 186 0.05 13.01 -11.04
CA LEU A 186 -0.48 13.65 -12.23
C LEU A 186 -0.90 12.58 -13.25
N LEU A 187 -1.89 12.92 -14.06
CA LEU A 187 -2.11 12.23 -15.34
C LEU A 187 -1.47 13.08 -16.43
N ILE A 188 -0.56 12.50 -17.19
CA ILE A 188 0.14 13.16 -18.30
C ILE A 188 -0.12 12.37 -19.56
N GLU A 189 -0.64 13.06 -20.58
CA GLU A 189 -0.65 12.52 -21.93
C GLU A 189 0.67 12.87 -22.61
N VAL A 190 1.30 11.89 -23.24
CA VAL A 190 2.50 12.03 -24.08
C VAL A 190 2.07 11.76 -25.51
N ALA A 191 2.32 12.70 -26.42
CA ALA A 191 1.92 12.49 -27.81
C ALA A 191 2.82 11.49 -28.53
N ALA A 192 2.32 10.99 -29.66
CA ALA A 192 3.01 10.02 -30.52
C ALA A 192 4.37 10.50 -31.06
N ASP A 193 4.45 11.77 -31.44
CA ASP A 193 5.66 12.36 -32.01
C ASP A 193 6.38 13.24 -31.00
N THR A 194 7.71 13.21 -31.05
CA THR A 194 8.58 14.17 -30.35
C THR A 194 8.61 15.51 -31.08
N VAL A 195 9.10 16.56 -30.42
CA VAL A 195 9.33 17.90 -30.99
C VAL A 195 10.76 18.37 -30.70
N PRO A 196 11.32 19.37 -31.41
CA PRO A 196 12.58 19.99 -31.01
C PRO A 196 12.49 20.53 -29.58
N CYS A 197 13.53 20.33 -28.77
CA CYS A 197 13.59 20.97 -27.46
C CYS A 197 13.72 22.51 -27.62
N VAL A 198 13.17 23.25 -26.67
CA VAL A 198 13.20 24.73 -26.61
C VAL A 198 14.62 25.24 -26.32
N SER A 199 15.32 24.62 -25.37
CA SER A 199 16.68 25.00 -24.96
C SER A 199 17.76 24.55 -25.94
N ASP A 200 17.50 23.48 -26.70
CA ASP A 200 18.39 22.94 -27.71
C ASP A 200 17.59 22.31 -28.87
N PRO A 201 17.36 23.07 -29.96
CA PRO A 201 16.58 22.60 -31.11
C PRO A 201 17.17 21.39 -31.85
N THR A 202 18.43 21.00 -31.58
CA THR A 202 19.04 19.81 -32.19
C THR A 202 18.60 18.51 -31.51
N ARG A 203 18.07 18.60 -30.28
CA ARG A 203 17.54 17.47 -29.53
C ARG A 203 16.04 17.31 -29.75
N ARG A 204 15.56 16.07 -29.57
CA ARG A 204 14.14 15.74 -29.57
C ARG A 204 13.64 15.58 -28.13
N CYS A 205 12.54 16.23 -27.82
CA CYS A 205 11.87 16.22 -26.53
C CYS A 205 10.46 15.66 -26.69
N LEU A 206 9.93 15.07 -25.61
CA LEU A 206 8.52 14.69 -25.56
C LEU A 206 7.66 15.94 -25.69
N GLN A 207 6.44 15.78 -26.20
CA GLN A 207 5.39 16.79 -26.03
C GLN A 207 4.33 16.22 -25.11
N ILE A 208 3.98 16.98 -24.07
CA ILE A 208 3.08 16.52 -23.02
C ILE A 208 1.95 17.52 -22.78
N ARG A 209 0.87 17.03 -22.18
CA ARG A 209 -0.13 17.87 -21.53
C ARG A 209 -0.68 17.16 -20.30
N GLU A 210 -0.93 17.91 -19.25
CA GLU A 210 -1.56 17.37 -18.04
C GLU A 210 -3.05 17.11 -18.32
N GLN A 211 -3.58 16.05 -17.72
CA GLN A 211 -5.00 15.70 -17.72
C GLN A 211 -5.58 15.97 -16.33
N THR A 212 -6.82 16.42 -16.31
CA THR A 212 -7.64 16.46 -15.09
C THR A 212 -7.87 15.03 -14.57
N GLN A 213 -8.29 14.92 -13.31
CA GLN A 213 -8.64 13.63 -12.71
C GLN A 213 -9.78 12.89 -13.45
N ALA A 214 -10.57 13.62 -14.26
CA ALA A 214 -11.61 13.06 -15.10
C ALA A 214 -11.10 12.54 -16.46
N GLY A 215 -9.79 12.60 -16.72
CA GLY A 215 -9.19 12.18 -17.99
C GLY A 215 -9.43 13.16 -19.15
N GLN A 216 -9.67 14.44 -18.83
CA GLN A 216 -9.82 15.50 -19.82
C GLN A 216 -8.59 16.41 -19.82
N PRO A 217 -8.10 16.90 -20.99
CA PRO A 217 -6.91 17.73 -21.04
C PRO A 217 -7.09 18.98 -20.16
N ALA A 218 -6.18 19.20 -19.21
CA ALA A 218 -6.17 20.40 -18.39
C ALA A 218 -5.78 21.63 -19.24
N THR A 219 -4.99 21.41 -20.28
CA THR A 219 -4.67 22.38 -21.32
C THR A 219 -5.03 21.80 -22.69
N HIS A 220 -5.48 22.67 -23.60
CA HIS A 220 -5.71 22.26 -24.99
C HIS A 220 -4.38 22.04 -25.73
N ASP A 221 -3.38 22.86 -25.39
CA ASP A 221 -2.10 22.89 -26.08
C ASP A 221 -1.11 21.89 -25.51
N TRP A 222 -0.41 21.21 -26.42
CA TRP A 222 0.78 20.41 -26.13
C TRP A 222 1.96 21.30 -25.78
N GLN A 223 2.76 20.88 -24.82
CA GLN A 223 3.95 21.60 -24.38
C GLN A 223 5.20 20.72 -24.54
N PRO A 224 6.30 21.24 -25.10
CA PRO A 224 7.58 20.54 -25.08
C PRO A 224 8.01 20.23 -23.63
N PHE A 225 8.44 19.00 -23.39
CA PHE A 225 8.92 18.53 -22.09
C PHE A 225 10.41 18.23 -22.14
N GLU A 226 11.20 19.08 -21.48
CA GLU A 226 12.66 18.98 -21.42
C GLU A 226 13.15 18.22 -20.19
N GLY A 227 12.63 17.02 -20.02
CA GLY A 227 12.96 16.12 -18.93
C GLY A 227 12.86 14.67 -19.35
N THR A 228 13.07 13.79 -18.38
CA THR A 228 12.81 12.36 -18.50
C THR A 228 11.72 11.96 -17.52
N ILE A 229 11.01 10.89 -17.84
CA ILE A 229 10.08 10.23 -16.91
C ILE A 229 10.74 8.89 -16.56
N GLU A 230 11.18 8.72 -15.31
CA GLU A 230 11.80 7.47 -14.86
C GLU A 230 10.84 6.29 -15.06
N GLY A 231 11.32 5.22 -15.68
CA GLY A 231 10.51 4.02 -15.97
C GLY A 231 9.63 4.13 -17.22
N PHE A 232 9.71 5.23 -17.97
CA PHE A 232 9.01 5.40 -19.24
C PHE A 232 10.01 5.58 -20.38
N GLU A 233 9.86 4.76 -21.42
CA GLU A 233 10.58 4.88 -22.68
C GLU A 233 9.55 5.18 -23.78
N HIS A 234 9.82 6.22 -24.57
CA HIS A 234 8.90 6.67 -25.61
C HIS A 234 9.07 5.86 -26.89
N GLU A 235 7.96 5.54 -27.54
CA GLU A 235 7.94 4.87 -28.84
C GLU A 235 7.32 5.82 -29.86
N ASP A 236 8.06 6.13 -30.94
CA ASP A 236 7.58 6.99 -32.01
C ASP A 236 6.30 6.41 -32.64
N GLY A 237 5.30 7.27 -32.83
CA GLY A 237 4.00 6.87 -33.36
C GLY A 237 3.02 6.36 -32.29
N ILE A 238 3.43 6.22 -31.03
CA ILE A 238 2.56 5.74 -29.94
C ILE A 238 2.28 6.87 -28.95
N ARG A 239 1.01 7.25 -28.84
CA ARG A 239 0.50 8.16 -27.82
C ARG A 239 0.20 7.40 -26.54
N ASN A 240 0.64 7.94 -25.41
CA ASN A 240 0.48 7.31 -24.10
C ASN A 240 -0.23 8.20 -23.10
N LEU A 241 -1.11 7.62 -22.29
CA LEU A 241 -1.63 8.24 -21.08
C LEU A 241 -0.94 7.62 -19.87
N LEU A 242 -0.20 8.43 -19.13
CA LEU A 242 0.62 8.02 -18.01
C LEU A 242 0.06 8.58 -16.71
N ARG A 243 0.05 7.78 -15.65
CA ARG A 243 0.01 8.28 -14.28
C ARG A 243 1.44 8.36 -13.77
N VAL A 244 1.86 9.53 -13.33
CA VAL A 244 3.21 9.80 -12.85
C VAL A 244 3.16 10.48 -11.50
N THR A 245 4.21 10.28 -10.71
CA THR A 245 4.50 11.10 -9.52
C THR A 245 5.55 12.14 -9.89
N ARG A 246 5.20 13.43 -9.71
CA ARG A 246 6.11 14.57 -9.84
C ARG A 246 6.68 14.90 -8.46
N ASP A 247 7.91 14.53 -8.22
CA ASP A 247 8.62 14.86 -6.99
C ASP A 247 9.26 16.25 -7.06
N PRO A 248 9.29 17.00 -5.93
CA PRO A 248 9.92 18.30 -5.90
C PRO A 248 11.41 18.18 -6.20
N ALA A 249 11.98 19.27 -6.71
CA ALA A 249 13.41 19.41 -6.96
C ALA A 249 14.22 19.52 -5.64
N GLY A 250 14.07 18.58 -4.70
CA GLY A 250 14.79 18.56 -3.41
C GLY A 250 14.94 19.95 -2.76
N THR A 251 16.11 20.19 -2.15
CA THR A 251 16.50 21.50 -1.59
C THR A 251 17.59 22.21 -2.40
N ASP A 252 18.06 21.60 -3.49
CA ASP A 252 19.09 22.19 -4.36
C ASP A 252 18.43 23.19 -5.33
N PRO A 253 18.85 24.47 -5.35
CA PRO A 253 18.27 25.49 -6.23
C PRO A 253 18.44 25.20 -7.72
N ASN A 254 19.35 24.31 -8.12
CA ASN A 254 19.52 23.87 -9.50
C ASN A 254 18.85 22.52 -9.81
N ALA A 255 18.29 21.85 -8.81
CA ALA A 255 17.61 20.59 -9.05
C ALA A 255 16.38 20.83 -9.94
N LYS A 256 16.14 19.86 -10.83
CA LYS A 256 14.92 19.80 -11.62
C LYS A 256 13.93 18.87 -10.93
N GLN A 257 12.65 19.11 -11.16
CA GLN A 257 11.60 18.18 -10.75
C GLN A 257 11.85 16.81 -11.38
N VAL A 258 11.57 15.75 -10.63
CA VAL A 258 11.68 14.37 -11.13
C VAL A 258 10.28 13.83 -11.38
N TYR A 259 10.10 13.19 -12.53
CA TYR A 259 8.86 12.53 -12.89
C TYR A 259 9.12 11.02 -12.88
N VAL A 260 8.33 10.27 -12.13
CA VAL A 260 8.45 8.81 -12.04
C VAL A 260 7.14 8.18 -12.51
N LEU A 261 7.23 7.22 -13.42
CA LEU A 261 6.06 6.49 -13.91
C LEU A 261 5.48 5.62 -12.79
N ASP A 262 4.23 5.88 -12.41
CA ASP A 262 3.47 4.97 -11.55
C ASP A 262 2.80 3.88 -12.37
N GLN A 263 2.19 4.27 -13.50
CA GLN A 263 1.43 3.36 -14.36
C GLN A 263 1.23 3.95 -15.77
N MET A 264 1.42 3.15 -16.80
CA MET A 264 0.88 3.42 -18.14
C MET A 264 -0.60 3.01 -18.16
N ILE A 265 -1.49 3.98 -18.36
CA ILE A 265 -2.95 3.78 -18.37
C ILE A 265 -3.41 3.30 -19.75
N GLU A 266 -2.93 3.98 -20.79
CA GLU A 266 -3.27 3.70 -22.19
C GLU A 266 -2.04 3.87 -23.09
N ALA A 267 -2.03 3.11 -24.18
CA ALA A 267 -1.10 3.25 -25.30
C ALA A 267 -1.89 3.05 -26.61
N SER A 268 -1.76 3.99 -27.55
CA SER A 268 -2.52 4.00 -28.79
C SER A 268 -1.68 4.54 -29.96
N SER A 269 -1.74 3.87 -31.10
CA SER A 269 -1.20 4.35 -32.38
C SER A 269 -2.14 5.34 -33.08
#